data_AF-A0A920ESP6-F1
#
_entry.id   AF-A0A920ESP6-F1
#
_cell.length_a   1.000
_cell.length_b   1.000
_cell.length_c   1.000
_cell.angle_alpha   90.00
_cell.angle_beta   90.00
_cell.angle_gamma   90.00
#
_symmetry.space_group_name_H-M   'P 1'
#
loop_
_entity.id
_entity.type
_entity.pdbx_description
1 polymer ?
#
loop_
_entity_poly.entity_id
_entity_poly.type
_entity_poly.pdbx_seq_one_letter_code
_entity_poly.pdbx_strand_id
1 'polypeptide(L)'
;MGFRLTNGISELGLIYCIVGALALSIATLAVRNTGSVGNLLVIIGYQMLIGGTSLSVFSFIFETYKVDLNAKLFLAFIYTTLAPGLIATVVWFWLVNEIGAIKAATFHFLNPFFGVSIAALILGEPLSLSDYFGVVMVTIGILLVQTSKESV
;
A
#
# COMPACT_ATOMS: atom_id res chain seq x y z
N MET A 1 -16.14 -8.25 4.89
CA MET A 1 -15.92 -8.23 3.42
C MET A 1 -17.05 -8.80 2.53
N GLY A 2 -18.03 -9.56 3.06
CA GLY A 2 -19.12 -10.16 2.25
C GLY A 2 -20.06 -9.16 1.53
N PHE A 3 -20.09 -7.90 1.95
CA PHE A 3 -20.97 -6.86 1.39
C PHE A 3 -20.61 -6.44 -0.06
N ARG A 4 -19.37 -6.65 -0.51
CA ARG A 4 -18.91 -6.26 -1.87
C ARG A 4 -19.17 -7.31 -2.94
N LEU A 5 -19.32 -8.59 -2.57
CA LEU A 5 -19.68 -9.65 -3.51
C LEU A 5 -21.17 -9.61 -3.85
N THR A 6 -22.00 -9.10 -2.93
CA THR A 6 -23.47 -9.04 -3.08
C THR A 6 -23.96 -7.84 -3.89
N ASN A 7 -23.20 -6.74 -3.95
CA ASN A 7 -23.62 -5.47 -4.57
C ASN A 7 -23.03 -5.24 -5.99
N GLY A 8 -22.36 -6.24 -6.56
CA GLY A 8 -21.72 -6.16 -7.88
C GLY A 8 -20.33 -5.53 -7.83
N ILE A 9 -19.37 -6.16 -8.49
CA ILE A 9 -18.03 -5.61 -8.69
C ILE A 9 -18.09 -4.70 -9.92
N SER A 10 -17.64 -3.45 -9.80
CA SER A 10 -17.44 -2.60 -10.98
C SER A 10 -16.30 -3.19 -11.82
N GLU A 11 -16.62 -3.69 -13.02
CA GLU A 11 -15.66 -4.27 -13.96
C GLU A 11 -14.48 -3.32 -14.23
N LEU A 12 -14.79 -2.03 -14.34
CA LEU A 12 -13.81 -0.97 -14.58
C LEU A 12 -12.90 -0.75 -13.37
N GLY A 13 -13.44 -0.85 -12.15
CA GLY A 13 -12.64 -0.82 -10.92
C GLY A 13 -11.69 -2.03 -10.80
N LEU A 14 -12.14 -3.22 -11.22
CA LEU A 14 -11.29 -4.41 -11.25
C LEU A 14 -10.12 -4.25 -12.23
N ILE A 15 -10.38 -3.69 -13.42
CA ILE A 15 -9.33 -3.39 -14.41
C ILE A 15 -8.30 -2.44 -13.80
N TYR A 16 -8.71 -1.38 -13.11
CA TYR A 16 -7.79 -0.46 -12.45
C TYR A 16 -6.95 -1.13 -11.35
N CYS A 17 -7.51 -2.06 -10.58
CA CYS A 17 -6.74 -2.83 -9.61
C CYS A 17 -5.65 -3.68 -10.29
N ILE A 18 -5.98 -4.34 -11.42
CA ILE A 18 -5.01 -5.16 -12.17
C ILE A 18 -3.90 -4.27 -12.74
N VAL A 19 -4.25 -3.17 -13.40
CA VAL A 19 -3.28 -2.21 -13.96
C VAL A 19 -2.39 -1.64 -12.86
N GLY A 20 -2.96 -1.28 -11.71
CA GLY A 20 -2.22 -0.79 -10.55
C GLY A 20 -1.24 -1.84 -10.00
N ALA A 21 -1.66 -3.10 -9.88
CA ALA A 21 -0.81 -4.18 -9.42
C ALA A 21 0.35 -4.47 -10.39
N LEU A 22 0.09 -4.43 -11.71
CA LEU A 22 1.12 -4.57 -12.73
C LEU A 22 2.12 -3.41 -12.70
N ALA A 23 1.62 -2.17 -12.61
CA ALA A 23 2.45 -0.98 -12.52
C ALA A 23 3.38 -1.02 -11.29
N LEU A 24 2.85 -1.41 -10.13
CA LEU A 24 3.64 -1.58 -8.90
C LEU A 24 4.71 -2.68 -9.06
N SER A 25 4.36 -3.80 -9.68
CA SER A 25 5.29 -4.91 -9.94
C SER A 25 6.44 -4.47 -10.84
N ILE A 26 6.14 -3.76 -11.94
CA ILE A 26 7.14 -3.21 -12.86
C ILE A 26 8.03 -2.20 -12.13
N ALA A 27 7.45 -1.26 -11.37
CA ALA A 27 8.21 -0.26 -10.62
C ALA A 27 9.17 -0.91 -9.62
N THR A 28 8.72 -1.93 -8.89
CA THR A 28 9.54 -2.66 -7.91
C THR A 28 10.72 -3.37 -8.58
N LEU A 29 10.49 -4.01 -9.74
CA LEU A 29 11.56 -4.68 -10.50
C LEU A 29 12.54 -3.67 -11.12
N ALA A 30 12.04 -2.54 -11.62
CA ALA A 30 12.88 -1.48 -12.18
C ALA A 30 13.83 -0.89 -11.13
N VAL A 31 13.33 -0.55 -9.94
CA VAL A 31 14.14 -0.04 -8.82
C VAL A 31 15.14 -1.09 -8.32
N ARG A 32 14.79 -2.39 -8.34
CA ARG A 32 15.74 -3.44 -7.98
C ARG A 32 16.93 -3.51 -8.96
N ASN A 33 16.68 -3.27 -10.25
CA ASN A 33 17.69 -3.41 -11.29
C ASN A 33 18.65 -2.21 -11.39
N THR A 34 18.38 -1.08 -10.71
CA THR A 34 19.27 0.10 -10.76
C THR A 34 20.53 -0.05 -9.91
N GLY A 35 20.67 -1.12 -9.10
CA GLY A 35 21.89 -1.41 -8.32
C GLY A 35 22.33 -0.29 -7.37
N SER A 36 21.42 0.64 -7.04
CA SER A 36 21.74 1.94 -6.47
C SER A 36 21.94 1.85 -4.95
N VAL A 37 23.13 1.41 -4.55
CA VAL A 37 23.56 1.40 -3.14
C VAL A 37 23.75 2.84 -2.61
N GLY A 38 23.84 3.85 -3.48
CA GLY A 38 24.34 5.18 -3.10
C GLY A 38 23.33 6.26 -2.70
N ASN A 39 22.10 6.29 -3.21
CA ASN A 39 21.14 7.35 -2.82
C ASN A 39 19.67 6.99 -3.05
N LEU A 40 19.17 6.07 -2.24
CA LEU A 40 17.79 5.58 -2.28
C LEU A 40 16.76 6.72 -2.09
N LEU A 41 17.11 7.73 -1.28
CA LEU A 41 16.27 8.91 -1.05
C LEU A 41 16.06 9.73 -2.33
N VAL A 42 17.10 9.85 -3.18
CA VAL A 42 17.00 10.55 -4.46
C VAL A 42 16.09 9.82 -5.44
N ILE A 43 16.15 8.48 -5.46
CA ILE A 43 15.25 7.68 -6.32
C ILE A 43 13.80 7.84 -5.87
N ILE A 44 13.54 7.73 -4.56
CA ILE A 44 12.21 7.97 -3.99
C ILE A 44 11.74 9.38 -4.33
N GLY A 45 12.61 10.38 -4.16
CA GLY A 45 12.30 11.78 -4.48
C GLY A 45 11.89 11.98 -5.94
N TYR A 46 12.66 11.44 -6.90
CA TYR A 46 12.30 11.48 -8.31
C TYR A 46 11.03 10.70 -8.61
N GLN A 47 10.84 9.51 -8.01
CA GLN A 47 9.62 8.72 -8.18
C GLN A 47 8.38 9.50 -7.71
N MET A 48 8.45 10.17 -6.55
CA MET A 48 7.35 10.97 -6.03
C MET A 48 7.09 12.22 -6.88
N LEU A 49 8.15 12.91 -7.35
CA LEU A 49 8.01 14.07 -8.23
C LEU A 49 7.38 13.71 -9.57
N ILE A 50 7.88 12.67 -10.24
CA ILE A 50 7.37 12.22 -11.54
C ILE A 50 5.94 11.71 -11.40
N GLY A 51 5.67 10.89 -10.39
CA GLY A 51 4.33 10.37 -10.10
C GLY A 51 3.32 11.47 -9.79
N GLY A 52 3.69 12.41 -8.90
CA GLY A 52 2.85 13.54 -8.53
C GLY A 52 2.58 14.50 -9.69
N THR A 53 3.60 14.80 -10.50
CA THR A 53 3.45 15.67 -11.69
C THR A 53 2.55 15.00 -12.73
N SER A 54 2.75 13.71 -13.01
CA SER A 54 1.90 12.95 -13.94
C SER A 54 0.46 12.94 -13.47
N LEU A 55 0.21 12.57 -12.19
CA LEU A 55 -1.14 12.57 -11.61
C LEU A 55 -1.79 13.96 -11.62
N SER A 56 -1.01 15.02 -11.44
CA SER A 56 -1.52 16.40 -11.53
C SER A 56 -2.05 16.71 -12.92
N VAL A 57 -1.35 16.32 -13.99
CA VAL A 57 -1.83 16.50 -15.37
C VAL A 57 -3.16 15.76 -15.59
N PHE A 58 -3.28 14.53 -15.09
CA PHE A 58 -4.54 13.78 -15.18
C PHE A 58 -5.66 14.42 -14.34
N SER A 59 -5.38 14.88 -13.13
CA SER A 59 -6.31 15.65 -12.31
C SER A 59 -6.81 16.87 -13.09
N PHE A 60 -5.93 17.57 -13.83
CA PHE A 60 -6.33 18.71 -14.65
C PHE A 60 -7.34 18.42 -15.76
N ILE A 61 -7.32 17.20 -16.28
CA ILE A 61 -8.15 16.81 -17.44
C ILE A 61 -9.47 16.19 -16.97
N PHE A 62 -9.46 15.42 -15.88
CA PHE A 62 -10.55 14.52 -15.52
C PHE A 62 -11.34 14.93 -14.26
N GLU A 63 -10.78 15.73 -13.34
CA GLU A 63 -11.46 16.08 -12.09
C GLU A 63 -12.32 17.34 -12.18
N THR A 64 -13.38 17.38 -11.38
CA THR A 64 -14.17 18.59 -11.16
C THR A 64 -13.66 19.28 -9.89
N TYR A 65 -13.21 20.53 -10.01
CA TYR A 65 -12.64 21.28 -8.88
C TYR A 65 -13.72 21.82 -7.95
N LYS A 66 -14.02 21.04 -6.91
CA LYS A 66 -14.78 21.52 -5.74
C LYS A 66 -13.95 21.24 -4.50
N VAL A 67 -13.21 22.24 -4.05
CA VAL A 67 -12.31 22.11 -2.89
C VAL A 67 -12.84 22.98 -1.75
N ASP A 68 -13.36 22.33 -0.72
CA ASP A 68 -13.70 22.99 0.53
C ASP A 68 -12.44 23.10 1.40
N LEU A 69 -11.77 24.24 1.31
CA LEU A 69 -10.58 24.54 2.09
C LEU A 69 -10.94 24.63 3.58
N ASN A 70 -10.68 23.55 4.31
CA ASN A 70 -10.91 23.48 5.75
C ASN A 70 -9.75 22.78 6.47
N ALA A 71 -9.69 22.92 7.79
CA ALA A 71 -8.63 22.33 8.60
C ALA A 71 -8.58 20.80 8.50
N LYS A 72 -9.72 20.12 8.30
CA LYS A 72 -9.74 18.65 8.14
C LYS A 72 -9.05 18.22 6.85
N LEU A 73 -9.30 18.91 5.74
CA LEU A 73 -8.61 18.68 4.47
C LEU A 73 -7.11 18.83 4.64
N PHE A 74 -6.67 19.93 5.26
CA PHE A 74 -5.24 20.20 5.47
C PHE A 74 -4.57 19.13 6.35
N LEU A 75 -5.21 18.77 7.48
CA LEU A 75 -4.69 17.74 8.39
C LEU A 75 -4.66 16.37 7.72
N ALA A 76 -5.72 15.98 7.00
CA ALA A 76 -5.76 14.73 6.27
C ALA A 76 -4.68 14.68 5.18
N PHE A 77 -4.51 15.76 4.42
CA PHE A 77 -3.50 15.87 3.37
C PHE A 77 -2.08 15.77 3.92
N ILE A 78 -1.77 16.48 5.00
CA ILE A 78 -0.46 16.38 5.67
C ILE A 78 -0.23 14.96 6.17
N TYR A 79 -1.23 14.39 6.85
CA TYR A 79 -1.11 13.06 7.40
C TYR A 79 -0.84 12.03 6.30
N THR A 80 -1.62 12.01 5.22
CA THR A 80 -1.46 11.03 4.13
C THR A 80 -0.18 11.24 3.33
N THR A 81 0.24 12.49 3.12
CA THR A 81 1.48 12.78 2.39
C THR A 81 2.71 12.38 3.21
N LEU A 82 2.73 12.68 4.50
CA LEU A 82 3.92 12.44 5.32
C LEU A 82 3.98 11.03 5.89
N ALA A 83 2.92 10.53 6.52
CA ALA A 83 2.97 9.27 7.25
C ALA A 83 3.05 8.05 6.32
N PRO A 84 2.00 7.70 5.54
CA PRO A 84 2.09 6.58 4.60
C PRO A 84 2.85 6.95 3.31
N GLY A 85 2.88 8.23 2.91
CA GLY A 85 3.54 8.65 1.66
C GLY A 85 5.06 8.69 1.75
N LEU A 86 5.62 9.42 2.72
CA LEU A 86 7.07 9.61 2.83
C LEU A 86 7.70 8.65 3.85
N ILE A 87 7.22 8.69 5.09
CA ILE A 87 7.83 7.97 6.22
C ILE A 87 7.77 6.47 5.98
N ALA A 88 6.60 5.92 5.62
CA ALA A 88 6.47 4.48 5.37
C ALA A 88 7.35 4.01 4.21
N THR A 89 7.51 4.80 3.15
CA THR A 89 8.40 4.47 2.03
C THR A 89 9.86 4.47 2.45
N VAL A 90 10.31 5.47 3.22
CA VAL A 90 11.68 5.50 3.77
C VAL A 90 11.93 4.31 4.69
N VAL A 91 11.01 4.02 5.62
CA VAL A 91 11.10 2.89 6.55
C VAL A 91 11.15 1.56 5.79
N TRP A 92 10.33 1.39 4.76
CA TRP A 92 10.33 0.21 3.90
C TRP A 92 11.70 -0.01 3.27
N PHE A 93 12.24 1.02 2.64
CA PHE A 93 13.51 0.94 1.94
C PHE A 93 14.70 0.75 2.88
N TRP A 94 14.66 1.36 4.07
CA TRP A 94 15.62 1.11 5.13
C TRP A 94 15.59 -0.36 5.58
N LEU A 95 14.39 -0.93 5.79
CA LEU A 95 14.21 -2.34 6.13
C LEU A 95 14.72 -3.27 5.03
N VAL A 96 14.44 -2.94 3.76
CA VAL A 96 14.95 -3.70 2.60
C VAL A 96 16.48 -3.73 2.56
N ASN A 97 17.14 -2.61 2.88
CA ASN A 97 18.60 -2.56 2.96
C ASN A 97 19.17 -3.38 4.12
N GLU A 98 18.46 -3.41 5.26
CA GLU A 98 18.94 -4.08 6.48
C GLU A 98 18.77 -5.62 6.41
N ILE A 99 17.58 -6.09 6.04
CA ILE A 99 17.23 -7.53 6.11
C ILE A 99 16.97 -8.17 4.74
N GLY A 100 17.07 -7.40 3.65
CA GLY A 100 16.81 -7.85 2.28
C GLY A 100 15.33 -7.84 1.91
N ALA A 101 15.04 -7.65 0.61
CA ALA A 101 13.69 -7.50 0.08
C ALA A 101 12.75 -8.67 0.37
N ILE A 102 13.26 -9.91 0.42
CA ILE A 102 12.45 -11.12 0.62
C ILE A 102 11.93 -11.18 2.06
N LYS A 103 12.77 -10.89 3.07
CA LYS A 103 12.37 -10.88 4.48
C LYS A 103 11.50 -9.66 4.78
N ALA A 104 11.90 -8.48 4.28
CA ALA A 104 11.10 -7.26 4.41
C ALA A 104 9.67 -7.44 3.87
N ALA A 105 9.50 -8.08 2.71
CA ALA A 105 8.18 -8.31 2.11
C ALA A 105 7.25 -9.16 2.98
N THR A 106 7.78 -9.99 3.89
CA THR A 106 6.91 -10.78 4.80
C THR A 106 6.14 -9.91 5.78
N PHE A 107 6.64 -8.71 6.12
CA PHE A 107 5.94 -7.76 7.00
C PHE A 107 4.68 -7.19 6.34
N HIS A 108 4.61 -7.11 5.01
CA HIS A 108 3.39 -6.65 4.34
C HIS A 108 2.21 -7.60 4.53
N PHE A 109 2.46 -8.86 4.85
CA PHE A 109 1.37 -9.76 5.17
C PHE A 109 0.71 -9.47 6.53
N LEU A 110 1.31 -8.62 7.37
CA LEU A 110 0.64 -8.12 8.58
C LEU A 110 -0.41 -7.04 8.27
N ASN A 111 -0.42 -6.47 7.05
CA ASN A 111 -1.36 -5.41 6.67
C ASN A 111 -2.83 -5.79 6.87
N PRO A 112 -3.33 -6.99 6.51
CA PRO A 112 -4.73 -7.36 6.75
C PRO A 112 -5.08 -7.43 8.23
N PHE A 113 -4.18 -7.97 9.08
CA PHE A 113 -4.38 -8.02 10.52
C PHE A 113 -4.51 -6.60 11.10
N PHE A 114 -3.50 -5.76 10.88
CA PHE A 114 -3.53 -4.38 11.38
C PHE A 114 -4.66 -3.56 10.76
N GLY A 115 -4.97 -3.77 9.48
CA GLY A 115 -6.06 -3.08 8.79
C GLY A 115 -7.42 -3.34 9.45
N VAL A 116 -7.73 -4.62 9.72
CA VAL A 116 -8.98 -5.01 10.40
C VAL A 116 -8.99 -4.55 11.87
N SER A 117 -7.87 -4.70 12.60
CA SER A 117 -7.79 -4.28 13.99
C SER A 117 -7.92 -2.76 14.15
N ILE A 118 -7.26 -1.97 13.30
CA ILE A 118 -7.35 -0.51 13.33
C ILE A 118 -8.75 -0.05 12.93
N ALA A 119 -9.39 -0.68 11.94
CA ALA A 119 -10.77 -0.38 11.57
C ALA A 119 -11.73 -0.59 12.75
N ALA A 120 -11.61 -1.72 13.45
CA ALA A 120 -12.43 -1.99 14.63
C ALA A 120 -12.16 -1.02 15.79
N LEU A 121 -10.89 -0.70 16.07
CA LEU A 121 -10.50 0.15 17.20
C LEU A 121 -10.80 1.64 16.98
N ILE A 122 -10.55 2.15 15.77
CA ILE A 122 -10.65 3.59 15.46
C ILE A 122 -12.03 3.94 14.90
N LEU A 123 -12.55 3.14 13.95
CA LEU A 123 -13.85 3.41 13.33
C LEU A 123 -15.02 2.76 14.09
N GLY A 124 -14.75 1.89 15.06
CA GLY A 124 -15.79 1.17 15.81
C GLY A 124 -16.54 0.15 14.96
N GLU A 125 -15.95 -0.32 13.86
CA GLU A 125 -16.58 -1.29 12.97
C GLU A 125 -16.71 -2.66 13.67
N PRO A 126 -17.93 -3.25 13.72
CA PRO A 126 -18.12 -4.54 14.37
C PRO A 126 -17.41 -5.63 13.57
N LEU A 127 -16.55 -6.39 14.24
CA LEU A 127 -15.85 -7.52 13.65
C LEU A 127 -16.84 -8.67 13.41
N SER A 128 -17.03 -9.05 12.15
CA SER A 128 -17.84 -10.21 11.78
C SER A 128 -17.01 -11.49 11.86
N LEU A 129 -17.67 -12.66 11.96
CA LEU A 129 -16.99 -13.96 11.87
C LEU A 129 -16.14 -14.07 10.60
N SER A 130 -16.60 -13.47 9.49
CA SER A 130 -15.85 -13.49 8.22
C SER A 130 -14.50 -12.77 8.30
N ASP A 131 -14.40 -11.73 9.12
CA ASP A 131 -13.16 -10.96 9.30
C ASP A 131 -12.16 -11.77 10.14
N TYR A 132 -12.63 -12.48 11.17
CA TYR A 132 -11.81 -13.43 11.94
C TYR A 132 -11.27 -14.56 11.07
N PHE A 133 -12.11 -15.19 10.24
CA PHE A 133 -11.66 -16.23 9.30
C PHE A 133 -10.63 -15.70 8.29
N GLY A 134 -10.84 -14.48 7.78
CA GLY A 134 -9.87 -13.82 6.89
C GLY A 134 -8.51 -13.61 7.55
N VAL A 135 -8.49 -13.11 8.79
CA VAL A 135 -7.27 -12.93 9.58
C VAL A 135 -6.54 -14.26 9.82
N VAL A 136 -7.27 -15.31 10.20
CA VAL A 136 -6.69 -16.65 10.42
C VAL A 136 -6.07 -17.19 9.14
N MET A 137 -6.78 -17.11 8.01
CA MET A 137 -6.27 -17.59 6.71
C MET A 137 -5.02 -16.83 6.26
N VAL A 138 -5.00 -15.50 6.40
CA VAL A 138 -3.81 -14.69 6.10
C VAL A 138 -2.65 -15.11 7.00
N THR A 139 -2.89 -15.27 8.31
CA THR A 139 -1.87 -15.68 9.28
C THR A 139 -1.26 -17.05 8.92
N ILE A 140 -2.09 -18.02 8.56
CA ILE A 140 -1.63 -19.33 8.08
C ILE A 140 -0.76 -19.18 6.83
N GLY A 141 -1.20 -18.36 5.86
CA GLY A 141 -0.42 -18.08 4.65
C GLY A 141 0.97 -17.52 4.95
N ILE A 142 1.08 -16.61 5.93
CA ILE A 142 2.37 -16.06 6.39
C ILE A 142 3.27 -17.15 6.94
N LEU A 143 2.73 -17.95 7.87
CA LEU A 143 3.48 -19.02 8.53
C LEU A 143 4.01 -20.02 7.51
N LEU A 144 3.19 -20.42 6.53
CA LEU A 144 3.62 -21.32 5.45
C LEU A 144 4.73 -20.72 4.58
N VAL A 145 4.62 -19.43 4.20
CA VAL A 145 5.66 -18.76 3.41
C VAL A 145 6.97 -18.63 4.18
N GLN A 146 6.91 -18.30 5.48
CA GLN A 146 8.09 -18.18 6.32
C GLN A 146 8.77 -19.52 6.55
N THR A 147 8.01 -20.55 6.94
CA THR A 147 8.54 -21.92 7.15
C THR A 147 9.12 -22.55 5.89
N SER A 148 8.57 -22.25 4.71
CA SER A 148 9.14 -22.73 3.42
C SER A 148 10.50 -22.11 3.07
N LYS A 149 10.84 -20.96 3.66
CA LYS A 149 12.08 -20.23 3.37
C LYS A 149 13.19 -20.49 4.39
N GLU A 150 12.87 -21.08 5.54
CA GLU A 150 13.85 -21.49 6.56
C GLU A 150 14.49 -22.86 6.26
N SER A 151 14.03 -23.61 5.24
CA SER A 151 14.55 -24.95 4.92
C SER A 151 15.74 -24.98 3.94
N VAL A 152 16.62 -23.98 3.97
CA VAL A 152 17.92 -24.00 3.27
C VAL A 152 19.04 -23.53 4.19
#